data_AF-A0A837II95-F1
#
_entry.id   AF-A0A837II95-F1
#
_cell.length_a   1.000
_cell.length_b   1.000
_cell.length_c   1.000
_cell.angle_alpha   90.00
_cell.angle_beta   90.00
_cell.angle_gamma   90.00
#
_symmetry.space_group_name_H-M   'P 1'
#
loop_
_entity.id
_entity.type
_entity.pdbx_description
1 polymer ?
#
loop_
_entity_poly.entity_id
_entity_poly.type
_entity_poly.pdbx_seq_one_letter_code
_entity_poly.pdbx_strand_id
1 'polypeptide(L)'
;MNVKKSLLGLFILFFLISGIGLALLVLDDQNDLSSRAAMGVGSSLRPALDKVSLLEKNSVWDGSLLNLPLQLSFDESLWLPPTDLEPVFFHLRSLISVRFSKEEIDLPTLKILLGENFLAPKQAGPSKSFVIGWQTQTYTSRFLNSPKVIDVWTSDSGISLIAVMPNDLGRGDVLDLVKGISPVSQVMGLTTPDDSARLAAIIRPSVVMILNNYCAQIKYTEKAYPFCLAQVGSGFFVNQNGYIATNGHVVTNLPETSLIYGVIGGSLDNLLVDFFQTYLSSLTSLPIDRTLVEQKVKEAHQNKESIYQMAALVGELLKKNFIKIENSTNNFFIQLGNTPIQLSKSGVNSGTDIVSATFVAADYRLPDPVIGFSSSDVALLKVSGSGYPALPLGKIDEVSVGSDILVVGFPGVAMGSKSILLDTSANSQPTFTRGVISAFKQAKGDKKNLIQTDASINHGNSGGPAVSSKGNVIGIATYGLAAEEGTGNYNFLRDIADLRALMVKNNVLEEIGETYPAWKTGLENYWISYLKPAQVSFEAVSRLYENHPTVAKYLIETESKIGTPDDKTPRFTRLQRKLYMNVSGGAMAFSVIAIIVLAISNFIDSKRQREPVSLPPRPHLPSQPIQTF
;
A
#
# COMPACT_ATOMS: atom_id res chain seq x y z
N MET A 1 -46.72 -8.07 51.18
CA MET A 1 -46.94 -7.07 50.12
C MET A 1 -45.70 -6.24 49.79
N ASN A 2 -44.89 -5.80 50.77
CA ASN A 2 -43.69 -4.97 50.53
C ASN A 2 -42.56 -5.66 49.75
N VAL A 3 -42.30 -6.96 49.99
CA VAL A 3 -41.22 -7.69 49.30
C VAL A 3 -41.48 -7.83 47.79
N LYS A 4 -42.71 -8.18 47.38
CA LYS A 4 -43.08 -8.27 45.95
C LYS A 4 -42.99 -6.93 45.23
N LYS A 5 -43.39 -5.82 45.87
CA LYS A 5 -43.25 -4.47 45.31
C LYS A 5 -41.78 -4.05 45.15
N SER A 6 -40.94 -4.38 46.13
CA SER A 6 -39.49 -4.13 46.05
C SER A 6 -38.82 -4.94 44.93
N LEU A 7 -39.17 -6.22 44.78
CA LEU A 7 -38.69 -7.09 43.70
C LEU A 7 -39.13 -6.59 42.32
N LEU A 8 -40.39 -6.17 42.17
CA LEU A 8 -40.89 -5.61 40.91
C LEU A 8 -40.14 -4.31 40.55
N GLY A 9 -39.91 -3.43 41.52
CA GLY A 9 -39.11 -2.21 41.32
C GLY A 9 -37.67 -2.50 40.91
N LEU A 10 -37.05 -3.52 41.52
CA LEU A 10 -35.70 -3.96 41.18
C LEU A 10 -35.61 -4.49 39.74
N PHE A 11 -36.55 -5.33 39.31
CA PHE A 11 -36.59 -5.86 37.94
C PHE A 11 -36.85 -4.78 36.88
N ILE A 12 -37.70 -3.79 37.19
CA ILE A 12 -37.91 -2.63 36.32
C ILE A 12 -36.62 -1.80 36.19
N LEU A 13 -35.90 -1.59 37.30
CA LEU A 13 -34.62 -0.87 37.29
C LEU A 13 -33.56 -1.62 36.45
N PHE A 14 -33.43 -2.94 36.61
CA PHE A 14 -32.52 -3.76 35.80
C PHE A 14 -32.88 -3.72 34.31
N PHE A 15 -34.16 -3.76 33.97
CA PHE A 15 -34.64 -3.64 32.60
C PHE A 15 -34.26 -2.28 31.99
N LEU A 16 -34.44 -1.18 32.73
CA LEU A 16 -34.10 0.17 32.27
C LEU A 16 -32.58 0.37 32.10
N ILE A 17 -31.77 -0.08 33.06
CA ILE A 17 -30.30 0.01 32.96
C ILE A 17 -29.78 -0.79 31.77
N SER A 18 -30.31 -2.01 31.58
CA SER A 18 -29.96 -2.83 30.43
C SER A 18 -30.39 -2.22 29.09
N GLY A 19 -31.55 -1.55 29.06
CA GLY A 19 -32.04 -0.80 27.90
C GLY A 19 -31.21 0.41 27.55
N ILE A 20 -30.76 1.18 28.54
CA ILE A 20 -29.85 2.30 28.32
C ILE A 20 -28.50 1.80 27.79
N GLY A 21 -27.97 0.70 28.35
CA GLY A 21 -26.75 0.08 27.84
C GLY A 21 -26.86 -0.39 26.39
N LEU A 22 -28.00 -1.01 26.03
CA LEU A 22 -28.28 -1.45 24.66
C LEU A 22 -28.48 -0.26 23.71
N ALA A 23 -29.16 0.81 24.15
CA ALA A 23 -29.35 2.03 23.37
C ALA A 23 -28.02 2.77 23.12
N LEU A 24 -27.13 2.84 24.13
CA LEU A 24 -25.78 3.40 23.97
C LEU A 24 -24.93 2.55 23.01
N LEU A 25 -25.08 1.23 23.00
CA LEU A 25 -24.44 0.34 22.02
C LEU A 25 -24.98 0.55 20.61
N VAL A 26 -26.29 0.73 20.44
CA VAL A 26 -26.91 1.03 19.14
C VAL A 26 -26.51 2.41 18.63
N LEU A 27 -26.37 3.40 19.51
CA LEU A 27 -25.86 4.73 19.16
C LEU A 27 -24.37 4.72 18.81
N ASP A 28 -23.57 3.89 19.48
CA ASP A 28 -22.18 3.60 19.08
C ASP A 28 -22.15 2.92 17.71
N ASP A 29 -23.08 1.99 17.43
CA ASP A 29 -23.18 1.25 16.16
C ASP A 29 -23.62 2.11 14.96
N GLN A 30 -24.37 3.18 15.18
CA GLN A 30 -24.72 4.14 14.13
C GLN A 30 -23.55 5.04 13.72
N ASN A 31 -22.60 5.28 14.63
CA ASN A 31 -21.41 6.08 14.39
C ASN A 31 -20.17 5.22 14.08
N ASP A 32 -20.21 3.94 14.40
CA ASP A 32 -19.15 2.98 14.12
C ASP A 32 -19.35 2.28 12.77
N LEU A 33 -18.49 2.61 11.82
CA LEU A 33 -18.47 1.98 10.50
C LEU A 33 -17.82 0.57 10.52
N SER A 34 -17.19 0.16 11.63
CA SER A 34 -16.51 -1.14 11.79
C SER A 34 -17.46 -2.32 11.99
N SER A 35 -18.65 -2.11 12.57
CA SER A 35 -19.66 -3.17 12.70
C SER A 35 -20.20 -3.59 11.34
N ARG A 36 -20.25 -2.65 10.40
CA ARG A 36 -20.56 -2.87 8.98
C ARG A 36 -19.40 -3.51 8.20
N ALA A 37 -18.18 -3.45 8.73
CA ALA A 37 -16.96 -3.78 7.99
C ALA A 37 -16.26 -5.09 8.37
N ALA A 38 -16.86 -5.99 9.15
CA ALA A 38 -16.23 -7.30 9.37
C ALA A 38 -17.18 -8.45 9.64
N MET A 39 -16.99 -9.50 8.85
CA MET A 39 -16.77 -10.83 9.35
C MET A 39 -15.57 -11.37 8.55
N GLY A 40 -14.42 -11.50 9.20
CA GLY A 40 -13.30 -12.30 8.68
C GLY A 40 -12.18 -11.54 7.97
N VAL A 41 -11.12 -11.32 8.74
CA VAL A 41 -9.75 -10.89 8.42
C VAL A 41 -9.24 -11.23 7.00
N GLY A 42 -8.73 -10.21 6.32
CA GLY A 42 -7.96 -10.29 5.07
C GLY A 42 -7.81 -8.93 4.38
N SER A 43 -6.67 -8.26 4.59
CA SER A 43 -5.99 -7.22 3.78
C SER A 43 -6.76 -6.38 2.72
N SER A 44 -7.94 -5.84 3.01
CA SER A 44 -8.58 -4.84 2.13
C SER A 44 -9.79 -4.19 2.80
N LEU A 45 -9.58 -3.10 3.53
CA LEU A 45 -10.64 -2.22 4.01
C LEU A 45 -10.50 -0.85 3.37
N ARG A 46 -11.52 -0.42 2.61
CA ARG A 46 -11.65 0.94 2.08
C ARG A 46 -12.46 1.81 3.07
N PRO A 47 -12.14 3.12 3.23
CA PRO A 47 -12.85 4.02 4.15
C PRO A 47 -14.26 4.38 3.69
N ALA A 48 -15.08 4.84 4.63
CA ALA A 48 -16.30 5.58 4.32
C ALA A 48 -15.95 7.00 3.84
N LEU A 49 -16.56 7.40 2.72
CA LEU A 49 -16.48 8.76 2.17
C LEU A 49 -17.03 9.79 3.17
N ASP A 50 -16.24 10.83 3.46
CA ASP A 50 -16.70 11.99 4.21
C ASP A 50 -17.47 13.00 3.34
N LYS A 51 -18.28 13.81 4.02
CA LYS A 51 -19.32 14.62 3.41
C LYS A 51 -18.83 15.97 2.81
N VAL A 52 -18.85 16.08 1.47
CA VAL A 52 -18.99 17.25 0.54
C VAL A 52 -18.32 18.60 0.88
N SER A 53 -17.44 19.03 -0.04
CA SER A 53 -17.58 20.32 -0.75
C SER A 53 -17.05 20.18 -2.19
N LEU A 54 -17.95 20.31 -3.16
CA LEU A 54 -17.65 20.56 -4.57
C LEU A 54 -17.87 22.05 -4.83
N LEU A 55 -17.00 22.68 -5.62
CA LEU A 55 -17.39 23.79 -6.50
C LEU A 55 -16.78 23.56 -7.88
N GLU A 56 -17.67 23.60 -8.87
CA GLU A 56 -17.45 23.36 -10.29
C GLU A 56 -16.78 24.53 -11.02
N LYS A 57 -16.52 24.31 -12.31
CA LYS A 57 -15.87 25.18 -13.29
C LYS A 57 -16.14 26.69 -13.08
N ASN A 58 -15.10 27.34 -12.55
CA ASN A 58 -14.78 28.77 -12.57
C ASN A 58 -15.46 29.72 -11.55
N SER A 59 -14.86 29.78 -10.35
CA SER A 59 -14.65 30.93 -9.42
C SER A 59 -15.67 31.26 -8.29
N VAL A 60 -15.10 31.46 -7.09
CA VAL A 60 -15.49 32.25 -5.87
C VAL A 60 -16.75 31.84 -5.05
N TRP A 61 -16.54 31.87 -3.72
CA TRP A 61 -17.29 31.39 -2.53
C TRP A 61 -18.57 32.17 -2.16
N ASP A 62 -19.58 31.50 -1.55
CA ASP A 62 -20.35 32.03 -0.41
C ASP A 62 -20.98 30.90 0.45
N GLY A 63 -21.16 31.13 1.75
CA GLY A 63 -21.43 30.08 2.73
C GLY A 63 -22.88 29.60 2.82
N SER A 64 -23.08 28.31 3.11
CA SER A 64 -23.87 27.79 4.26
C SER A 64 -24.10 26.27 4.18
N LEU A 65 -24.27 25.66 5.37
CA LEU A 65 -24.39 24.22 5.65
C LEU A 65 -25.68 23.59 5.09
N LEU A 66 -25.64 22.37 4.51
CA LEU A 66 -26.49 21.20 4.86
C LEU A 66 -26.47 20.04 3.83
N ASN A 67 -26.23 18.84 4.37
CA ASN A 67 -26.69 17.50 3.95
C ASN A 67 -26.04 16.72 2.78
N LEU A 68 -25.68 15.47 3.10
CA LEU A 68 -25.29 14.33 2.24
C LEU A 68 -25.97 13.06 2.80
N PRO A 69 -26.14 11.90 2.10
CA PRO A 69 -25.02 11.07 1.57
C PRO A 69 -25.28 10.13 0.33
N LEU A 70 -24.15 9.68 -0.28
CA LEU A 70 -23.90 8.54 -1.20
C LEU A 70 -24.20 8.66 -2.73
N GLN A 71 -23.13 8.62 -3.53
CA GLN A 71 -23.09 8.42 -4.99
C GLN A 71 -22.04 7.33 -5.33
N LEU A 72 -22.38 6.38 -6.21
CA LEU A 72 -21.46 5.41 -6.83
C LEU A 72 -21.13 5.88 -8.26
N SER A 73 -19.87 5.89 -8.67
CA SER A 73 -19.49 6.22 -10.06
C SER A 73 -19.58 4.99 -10.97
N PHE A 74 -20.18 5.19 -12.14
CA PHE A 74 -20.30 4.20 -13.21
C PHE A 74 -19.20 4.46 -14.24
N ASP A 75 -18.38 3.45 -14.53
CA ASP A 75 -17.39 3.48 -15.60
C ASP A 75 -17.92 2.65 -16.77
N GLU A 76 -18.36 3.33 -17.82
CA GLU A 76 -18.86 2.71 -19.06
C GLU A 76 -17.79 1.90 -19.79
N SER A 77 -16.50 2.15 -19.52
CA SER A 77 -15.39 1.43 -20.15
C SER A 77 -15.08 0.07 -19.51
N LEU A 78 -15.60 -0.18 -18.29
CA LEU A 78 -15.53 -1.49 -17.62
C LEU A 78 -16.70 -2.43 -18.01
N TRP A 79 -17.65 -1.95 -18.83
CA TRP A 79 -18.92 -2.63 -19.13
C TRP A 79 -19.33 -2.61 -20.61
N LEU A 80 -18.37 -2.58 -21.54
CA LEU A 80 -18.62 -3.03 -22.91
C LEU A 80 -18.24 -4.52 -23.02
N PRO A 81 -19.02 -5.31 -23.79
CA PRO A 81 -19.03 -6.76 -23.65
C PRO A 81 -17.65 -7.31 -24.03
N PRO A 82 -17.03 -8.18 -23.21
CA PRO A 82 -16.08 -9.12 -23.80
C PRO A 82 -16.90 -9.89 -24.83
N THR A 83 -16.51 -9.74 -26.09
CA THR A 83 -16.98 -10.60 -27.16
C THR A 83 -16.74 -12.04 -26.70
N ASP A 84 -17.85 -12.80 -26.68
CA ASP A 84 -18.01 -14.22 -26.41
C ASP A 84 -16.93 -14.93 -25.58
N LEU A 85 -17.30 -15.24 -24.32
CA LEU A 85 -16.86 -16.39 -23.50
C LEU A 85 -15.89 -16.19 -22.31
N GLU A 86 -15.78 -15.02 -21.67
CA GLU A 86 -15.04 -14.93 -20.39
C GLU A 86 -15.82 -14.23 -19.24
N PRO A 87 -15.99 -14.89 -18.06
CA PRO A 87 -16.75 -14.34 -16.94
C PRO A 87 -15.94 -13.38 -16.04
N VAL A 88 -16.55 -12.24 -15.70
CA VAL A 88 -16.08 -11.30 -14.67
C VAL A 88 -16.70 -11.68 -13.31
N PHE A 89 -15.86 -11.93 -12.29
CA PHE A 89 -16.27 -12.30 -10.94
C PHE A 89 -15.96 -11.18 -9.94
N PHE A 90 -16.96 -10.80 -9.12
CA PHE A 90 -16.72 -10.00 -7.91
C PHE A 90 -16.69 -10.94 -6.69
N HIS A 91 -15.60 -10.91 -5.93
CA HIS A 91 -15.46 -11.66 -4.69
C HIS A 91 -15.76 -10.76 -3.48
N LEU A 92 -16.90 -10.95 -2.82
CA LEU A 92 -17.26 -10.18 -1.63
C LEU A 92 -16.59 -10.74 -0.35
N ARG A 93 -16.28 -12.06 -0.34
CA ARG A 93 -15.38 -12.83 0.54
C ARG A 93 -14.96 -14.11 -0.21
N SER A 94 -13.94 -14.86 0.23
CA SER A 94 -13.32 -16.01 -0.47
C SER A 94 -14.25 -17.17 -0.92
N LEU A 95 -15.56 -17.12 -0.63
CA LEU A 95 -16.54 -18.15 -0.99
C LEU A 95 -17.82 -17.62 -1.65
N ILE A 96 -17.99 -16.30 -1.79
CA ILE A 96 -19.18 -15.68 -2.41
C ILE A 96 -18.75 -14.96 -3.69
N SER A 97 -19.36 -15.35 -4.81
CA SER A 97 -19.12 -14.76 -6.12
C SER A 97 -20.38 -14.07 -6.61
N VAL A 98 -20.28 -12.79 -6.97
CA VAL A 98 -21.40 -12.00 -7.48
C VAL A 98 -21.12 -11.50 -8.90
N ARG A 99 -22.15 -11.54 -9.75
CA ARG A 99 -22.12 -11.07 -11.14
C ARG A 99 -23.33 -10.22 -11.43
N PHE A 100 -23.14 -9.08 -12.10
CA PHE A 100 -24.24 -8.25 -12.61
C PHE A 100 -24.47 -8.49 -14.10
N SER A 101 -25.70 -8.31 -14.54
CA SER A 101 -26.14 -8.35 -15.94
C SER A 101 -27.20 -7.27 -16.16
N LYS A 102 -27.27 -6.74 -17.37
CA LYS A 102 -28.31 -5.79 -17.80
C LYS A 102 -29.54 -6.50 -18.43
N GLU A 103 -29.55 -7.83 -18.38
CA GLU A 103 -30.59 -8.67 -18.93
C GLU A 103 -31.21 -9.53 -17.82
N GLU A 104 -32.46 -9.95 -18.01
CA GLU A 104 -33.11 -10.90 -17.13
C GLU A 104 -32.42 -12.27 -17.24
N ILE A 105 -32.13 -12.90 -16.10
CA ILE A 105 -31.35 -14.13 -16.05
C ILE A 105 -32.28 -15.31 -15.81
N ASP A 106 -32.67 -15.98 -16.89
CA ASP A 106 -33.40 -17.24 -16.83
C ASP A 106 -32.48 -18.44 -16.53
N LEU A 107 -33.08 -19.62 -16.29
CA LEU A 107 -32.31 -20.81 -15.93
C LEU A 107 -31.35 -21.31 -17.03
N PRO A 108 -31.72 -21.32 -18.33
CA PRO A 108 -30.79 -21.58 -19.43
C PRO A 108 -29.59 -20.65 -19.45
N THR A 109 -29.82 -19.33 -19.34
CA THR A 109 -28.76 -18.32 -19.32
C THR A 109 -27.89 -18.51 -18.09
N LEU A 110 -28.48 -18.74 -16.91
CA LEU A 110 -27.74 -19.03 -15.69
C LEU A 110 -26.79 -20.23 -15.83
N LYS A 111 -27.20 -21.29 -16.52
CA LYS A 111 -26.35 -22.48 -16.78
C LYS A 111 -25.17 -22.15 -17.67
N ILE A 112 -25.38 -21.34 -18.70
CA ILE A 112 -24.30 -20.88 -19.60
C ILE A 112 -23.31 -20.01 -18.80
N LEU A 113 -23.82 -19.06 -18.03
CA LEU A 113 -23.00 -18.12 -17.27
C LEU A 113 -22.16 -18.77 -16.15
N LEU A 114 -22.63 -19.88 -15.60
CA LEU A 114 -21.99 -20.60 -14.50
C LEU A 114 -21.15 -21.81 -14.94
N GLY A 115 -21.25 -22.21 -16.21
CA GLY A 115 -20.44 -23.26 -16.84
C GLY A 115 -20.78 -24.69 -16.39
N GLU A 116 -20.04 -25.67 -16.94
CA GLU A 116 -20.31 -27.10 -16.78
C GLU A 116 -20.25 -27.61 -15.33
N ASN A 117 -19.61 -26.85 -14.44
CA ASN A 117 -19.51 -27.18 -13.01
C ASN A 117 -20.82 -26.95 -12.24
N PHE A 118 -21.83 -26.32 -12.84
CA PHE A 118 -23.14 -26.07 -12.24
C PHE A 118 -24.09 -27.26 -12.45
N LEU A 119 -23.98 -28.28 -11.59
CA LEU A 119 -24.65 -29.57 -11.81
C LEU A 119 -26.05 -29.64 -11.18
N ALA A 120 -27.04 -29.94 -12.03
CA ALA A 120 -28.43 -30.25 -11.65
C ALA A 120 -29.09 -29.23 -10.70
N PRO A 121 -29.18 -27.95 -11.09
CA PRO A 121 -29.77 -26.92 -10.24
C PRO A 121 -31.24 -27.20 -9.94
N LYS A 122 -31.60 -27.13 -8.66
CA LYS A 122 -32.98 -27.24 -8.17
C LYS A 122 -33.45 -25.92 -7.61
N GLN A 123 -34.55 -25.41 -8.14
CA GLN A 123 -35.21 -24.22 -7.63
C GLN A 123 -35.67 -24.46 -6.18
N ALA A 124 -35.29 -23.57 -5.26
CA ALA A 124 -35.53 -23.74 -3.82
C ALA A 124 -36.89 -23.21 -3.34
N GLY A 125 -37.78 -22.85 -4.28
CA GLY A 125 -39.10 -22.28 -4.00
C GLY A 125 -39.46 -21.12 -4.95
N PRO A 126 -40.63 -20.47 -4.75
CA PRO A 126 -41.04 -19.32 -5.55
C PRO A 126 -40.13 -18.11 -5.33
N SER A 127 -40.13 -17.18 -6.30
CA SER A 127 -39.46 -15.89 -6.16
C SER A 127 -39.92 -15.13 -4.92
N LYS A 128 -38.98 -14.49 -4.24
CA LYS A 128 -39.22 -13.70 -3.03
C LYS A 128 -38.68 -12.30 -3.21
N SER A 129 -39.40 -11.30 -2.72
CA SER A 129 -38.92 -9.93 -2.68
C SER A 129 -38.34 -9.65 -1.29
N PHE A 130 -37.02 -9.49 -1.22
CA PHE A 130 -36.36 -9.14 0.05
C PHE A 130 -35.96 -7.66 0.13
N VAL A 131 -35.90 -6.97 -1.02
CA VAL A 131 -35.59 -5.55 -1.17
C VAL A 131 -36.65 -4.94 -2.08
N ILE A 132 -37.12 -3.73 -1.75
CA ILE A 132 -38.12 -3.03 -2.56
C ILE A 132 -37.55 -2.79 -3.96
N GLY A 133 -38.29 -3.17 -5.00
CA GLY A 133 -37.87 -3.04 -6.40
C GLY A 133 -36.96 -4.17 -6.90
N TRP A 134 -36.82 -5.25 -6.14
CA TRP A 134 -36.04 -6.44 -6.52
C TRP A 134 -36.79 -7.74 -6.23
N GLN A 135 -36.74 -8.66 -7.18
CA GLN A 135 -37.19 -10.05 -7.05
C GLN A 135 -36.00 -10.98 -6.95
N THR A 136 -36.08 -12.01 -6.10
CA THR A 136 -35.00 -12.98 -5.93
C THR A 136 -35.49 -14.39 -6.17
N GLN A 137 -34.83 -15.11 -7.07
CA GLN A 137 -35.03 -16.53 -7.31
C GLN A 137 -33.82 -17.33 -6.83
N THR A 138 -34.04 -18.24 -5.89
CA THR A 138 -32.99 -19.09 -5.33
C THR A 138 -32.94 -20.46 -6.01
N TYR A 139 -31.73 -20.93 -6.29
CA TYR A 139 -31.40 -22.26 -6.76
C TYR A 139 -30.40 -22.91 -5.81
N THR A 140 -30.46 -24.23 -5.70
CA THR A 140 -29.45 -25.05 -5.02
C THR A 140 -28.78 -25.93 -6.06
N SER A 141 -27.45 -26.00 -6.04
CA SER A 141 -26.68 -26.76 -7.03
C SER A 141 -25.35 -27.23 -6.43
N ARG A 142 -24.69 -28.20 -7.05
CA ARG A 142 -23.34 -28.60 -6.66
C ARG A 142 -22.33 -27.98 -7.63
N PHE A 143 -21.29 -27.38 -7.07
CA PHE A 143 -20.08 -26.96 -7.79
C PHE A 143 -18.89 -27.74 -7.26
N LEU A 144 -18.16 -28.44 -8.13
CA LEU A 144 -16.99 -29.25 -7.75
C LEU A 144 -17.31 -30.16 -6.53
N ASN A 145 -18.46 -30.84 -6.58
CA ASN A 145 -19.01 -31.69 -5.51
C ASN A 145 -19.38 -31.01 -4.18
N SER A 146 -19.29 -29.69 -4.07
CA SER A 146 -19.73 -28.93 -2.90
C SER A 146 -21.11 -28.33 -3.11
N PRO A 147 -22.05 -28.45 -2.15
CA PRO A 147 -23.35 -27.79 -2.25
C PRO A 147 -23.17 -26.26 -2.20
N LYS A 148 -23.89 -25.57 -3.07
CA LYS A 148 -23.94 -24.11 -3.17
C LYS A 148 -25.38 -23.63 -3.24
N VAL A 149 -25.58 -22.41 -2.77
CA VAL A 149 -26.82 -21.64 -2.91
C VAL A 149 -26.57 -20.55 -3.94
N ILE A 150 -27.45 -20.43 -4.91
CA ILE A 150 -27.36 -19.44 -5.99
C ILE A 150 -28.60 -18.58 -5.92
N ASP A 151 -28.45 -17.28 -5.67
CA ASP A 151 -29.55 -16.34 -5.78
C ASP A 151 -29.43 -15.53 -7.06
N VAL A 152 -30.51 -15.44 -7.82
CA VAL A 152 -30.66 -14.52 -8.95
C VAL A 152 -31.60 -13.40 -8.52
N TRP A 153 -31.10 -12.18 -8.44
CA TRP A 153 -31.84 -10.98 -8.09
C TRP A 153 -32.14 -10.19 -9.36
N THR A 154 -33.37 -9.78 -9.60
CA THR A 154 -33.75 -8.99 -10.77
C THR A 154 -34.43 -7.72 -10.28
N SER A 155 -33.94 -6.57 -10.69
CA SER A 155 -34.54 -5.28 -10.37
C SER A 155 -35.65 -4.91 -11.36
N ASP A 156 -36.57 -4.06 -10.91
CA ASP A 156 -37.59 -3.46 -11.79
C ASP A 156 -36.97 -2.57 -12.89
N SER A 157 -35.69 -2.21 -12.76
CA SER A 157 -34.91 -1.42 -13.73
C SER A 157 -34.14 -2.28 -14.74
N GLY A 158 -34.34 -3.60 -14.75
CA GLY A 158 -33.74 -4.53 -15.73
C GLY A 158 -32.32 -4.96 -15.39
N ILE A 159 -31.85 -4.74 -14.15
CA ILE A 159 -30.54 -5.21 -13.70
C ILE A 159 -30.73 -6.54 -12.99
N SER A 160 -29.99 -7.56 -13.42
CA SER A 160 -29.93 -8.84 -12.73
C SER A 160 -28.59 -9.05 -12.02
N LEU A 161 -28.61 -9.68 -10.85
CA LEU A 161 -27.44 -10.04 -10.05
C LEU A 161 -27.49 -11.53 -9.74
N ILE A 162 -26.43 -12.27 -10.07
CA ILE A 162 -26.23 -13.67 -9.67
C ILE A 162 -25.27 -13.69 -8.50
N ALA A 163 -25.67 -14.31 -7.38
CA ALA A 163 -24.79 -14.57 -6.25
C ALA A 163 -24.66 -16.07 -5.99
N VAL A 164 -23.43 -16.60 -6.12
CA VAL A 164 -23.09 -18.00 -5.78
C VAL A 164 -22.45 -18.02 -4.40
N MET A 165 -23.05 -18.77 -3.48
CA MET A 165 -22.73 -18.76 -2.06
C MET A 165 -22.53 -20.18 -1.52
N PRO A 166 -21.73 -20.38 -0.45
CA PRO A 166 -21.55 -21.70 0.14
C PRO A 166 -22.81 -22.20 0.89
N ASN A 167 -23.65 -21.30 1.38
CA ASN A 167 -24.87 -21.58 2.11
C ASN A 167 -25.75 -20.30 2.19
N ASP A 168 -26.95 -20.43 2.76
CA ASP A 168 -27.91 -19.33 2.92
C ASP A 168 -27.42 -18.19 3.83
N LEU A 169 -26.39 -18.42 4.67
CA LEU A 169 -25.86 -17.39 5.57
C LEU A 169 -25.15 -16.26 4.81
N GLY A 170 -24.62 -16.54 3.62
CA GLY A 170 -24.00 -15.53 2.75
C GLY A 170 -24.98 -14.53 2.13
N ARG A 171 -26.29 -14.81 2.20
CA ARG A 171 -27.34 -13.97 1.58
C ARG A 171 -27.44 -12.59 2.22
N GLY A 172 -27.08 -12.45 3.50
CA GLY A 172 -27.03 -11.16 4.18
C GLY A 172 -26.06 -10.17 3.50
N ASP A 173 -24.87 -10.66 3.11
CA ASP A 173 -23.86 -9.83 2.44
C ASP A 173 -24.36 -9.35 1.04
N VAL A 174 -25.14 -10.17 0.34
CA VAL A 174 -25.74 -9.84 -0.98
C VAL A 174 -26.92 -8.87 -0.83
N LEU A 175 -27.74 -9.04 0.19
CA LEU A 175 -28.85 -8.15 0.51
C LEU A 175 -28.41 -6.71 0.74
N ASP A 176 -27.31 -6.54 1.49
CA ASP A 176 -26.79 -5.22 1.80
C ASP A 176 -26.15 -4.55 0.57
N LEU A 177 -25.57 -5.34 -0.34
CA LEU A 177 -25.12 -4.86 -1.65
C LEU A 177 -26.29 -4.36 -2.50
N VAL A 178 -27.37 -5.16 -2.61
CA VAL A 178 -28.53 -4.85 -3.46
C VAL A 178 -29.32 -3.64 -2.95
N LYS A 179 -29.46 -3.49 -1.62
CA LYS A 179 -30.11 -2.31 -0.99
C LYS A 179 -29.40 -0.98 -1.29
N GLY A 180 -28.12 -1.01 -1.67
CA GLY A 180 -27.32 0.18 -1.95
C GLY A 180 -27.38 0.69 -3.39
N ILE A 181 -28.07 -0.01 -4.30
CA ILE A 181 -28.10 0.30 -5.74
C ILE A 181 -29.33 1.16 -6.07
N SER A 182 -29.11 2.46 -6.37
CA SER A 182 -30.15 3.41 -6.85
C SER A 182 -30.32 3.38 -8.38
N PRO A 183 -31.44 3.90 -8.93
CA PRO A 183 -31.70 3.90 -10.37
C PRO A 183 -30.61 4.62 -11.18
N VAL A 184 -30.26 4.05 -12.33
CA VAL A 184 -29.16 4.48 -13.23
C VAL A 184 -29.25 5.94 -13.66
N SER A 185 -30.46 6.52 -13.70
CA SER A 185 -30.73 7.88 -14.18
C SER A 185 -30.30 9.02 -13.24
N GLN A 186 -29.69 8.74 -12.08
CA GLN A 186 -29.36 9.75 -11.05
C GLN A 186 -27.87 9.80 -10.66
N VAL A 187 -26.96 9.27 -11.48
CA VAL A 187 -25.53 9.16 -11.15
C VAL A 187 -24.70 10.30 -11.74
N MET A 188 -24.01 11.08 -10.90
CA MET A 188 -22.88 11.99 -11.23
C MET A 188 -21.68 11.60 -10.34
N GLY A 189 -20.44 11.64 -10.86
CA GLY A 189 -19.29 10.88 -10.32
C GLY A 189 -18.41 11.56 -9.25
N LEU A 190 -17.78 10.73 -8.40
CA LEU A 190 -16.73 11.07 -7.42
C LEU A 190 -15.53 10.09 -7.60
N THR A 191 -14.30 10.60 -7.62
CA THR A 191 -13.05 9.80 -7.73
C THR A 191 -12.44 9.50 -6.35
N THR A 192 -12.05 8.25 -6.08
CA THR A 192 -11.24 7.88 -4.90
C THR A 192 -9.79 8.36 -5.04
N PRO A 193 -9.05 8.63 -3.94
CA PRO A 193 -7.60 8.80 -4.01
C PRO A 193 -6.97 7.53 -4.62
N ASP A 194 -6.14 7.73 -5.65
CA ASP A 194 -5.43 6.73 -6.44
C ASP A 194 -4.81 5.62 -5.54
N ASP A 195 -5.12 4.34 -5.78
CA ASP A 195 -4.54 3.19 -5.05
C ASP A 195 -2.99 3.23 -5.12
N SER A 196 -2.43 3.87 -6.15
CA SER A 196 -1.01 4.15 -6.31
C SER A 196 -0.44 5.08 -5.24
N ALA A 197 -1.21 6.07 -4.77
CA ALA A 197 -0.79 7.02 -3.74
C ALA A 197 -0.71 6.36 -2.35
N ARG A 198 -1.63 5.43 -2.08
CA ARG A 198 -1.60 4.60 -0.86
C ARG A 198 -0.40 3.66 -0.87
N LEU A 199 -0.18 2.99 -1.99
CA LEU A 199 0.98 2.13 -2.19
C LEU A 199 2.29 2.92 -2.04
N ALA A 200 2.37 4.11 -2.60
CA ALA A 200 3.51 5.01 -2.46
C ALA A 200 3.80 5.37 -0.99
N ALA A 201 2.76 5.66 -0.19
CA ALA A 201 2.91 5.97 1.22
C ALA A 201 3.43 4.77 2.03
N ILE A 202 2.98 3.55 1.71
CA ILE A 202 3.44 2.31 2.36
C ILE A 202 4.92 2.05 2.07
N ILE A 203 5.35 2.24 0.82
CA ILE A 203 6.70 1.86 0.36
C ILE A 203 7.75 2.92 0.65
N ARG A 204 7.37 4.20 0.70
CA ARG A 204 8.29 5.33 0.88
C ARG A 204 9.40 5.10 1.93
N PRO A 205 9.12 4.68 3.17
CA PRO A 205 10.17 4.56 4.19
C PRO A 205 11.14 3.39 3.97
N SER A 206 10.84 2.49 3.04
CA SER A 206 11.67 1.35 2.68
C SER A 206 12.71 1.65 1.60
N VAL A 207 12.59 2.81 0.93
CA VAL A 207 13.45 3.22 -0.19
C VAL A 207 14.41 4.31 0.29
N VAL A 208 15.68 4.17 -0.05
CA VAL A 208 16.77 5.04 0.41
C VAL A 208 17.52 5.64 -0.77
N MET A 209 18.06 6.84 -0.56
CA MET A 209 19.04 7.44 -1.46
C MET A 209 20.43 6.90 -1.14
N ILE A 210 21.21 6.58 -2.16
CA ILE A 210 22.59 6.10 -2.05
C ILE A 210 23.50 7.12 -2.71
N LEU A 211 24.47 7.64 -1.95
CA LEU A 211 25.62 8.34 -2.50
C LEU A 211 26.84 7.42 -2.42
N ASN A 212 27.41 7.09 -3.58
CA ASN A 212 28.69 6.43 -3.71
C ASN A 212 29.76 7.50 -3.99
N ASN A 213 30.65 7.72 -3.03
CA ASN A 213 31.78 8.63 -3.15
C ASN A 213 33.07 7.84 -3.36
N TYR A 214 33.57 7.83 -4.58
CA TYR A 214 34.80 7.17 -5.00
C TYR A 214 35.93 8.18 -5.10
N CYS A 215 37.00 8.00 -4.33
CA CYS A 215 38.19 8.82 -4.42
C CYS A 215 39.40 7.95 -4.77
N ALA A 216 40.24 8.42 -5.70
CA ALA A 216 41.48 7.75 -6.06
C ALA A 216 42.56 8.77 -6.46
N GLN A 217 43.78 8.27 -6.65
CA GLN A 217 44.90 9.07 -7.15
C GLN A 217 45.38 8.53 -8.49
N ILE A 218 45.49 9.40 -9.49
CA ILE A 218 46.14 9.05 -10.75
C ILE A 218 47.61 9.41 -10.64
N LYS A 219 48.48 8.42 -10.79
CA LYS A 219 49.92 8.62 -10.92
C LYS A 219 50.27 8.80 -12.39
N TYR A 220 50.84 9.94 -12.73
CA TYR A 220 51.40 10.24 -14.06
C TYR A 220 52.81 10.78 -13.86
N THR A 221 53.82 10.07 -14.37
CA THR A 221 55.23 10.30 -14.04
C THR A 221 55.46 10.20 -12.51
N GLU A 222 56.07 11.21 -11.89
CA GLU A 222 56.27 11.31 -10.43
C GLU A 222 55.16 12.09 -9.72
N LYS A 223 54.19 12.66 -10.46
CA LYS A 223 53.10 13.44 -9.90
C LYS A 223 51.87 12.58 -9.64
N ALA A 224 51.16 12.90 -8.57
CA ALA A 224 49.88 12.29 -8.21
C ALA A 224 48.75 13.32 -8.34
N TYR A 225 47.67 12.91 -8.99
CA TYR A 225 46.48 13.72 -9.26
C TYR A 225 45.29 13.09 -8.53
N PRO A 226 44.91 13.61 -7.35
CA PRO A 226 43.74 13.10 -6.64
C PRO A 226 42.47 13.51 -7.38
N PHE A 227 41.51 12.59 -7.46
CA PHE A 227 40.18 12.88 -7.96
C PHE A 227 39.14 12.13 -7.14
N CYS A 228 37.97 12.73 -7.02
CA CYS A 228 36.80 12.11 -6.40
C CYS A 228 35.60 12.23 -7.32
N LEU A 229 34.77 11.20 -7.32
CA LEU A 229 33.53 11.09 -8.07
C LEU A 229 32.39 10.79 -7.10
N ALA A 230 31.29 11.49 -7.29
CA ALA A 230 30.05 11.25 -6.58
C ALA A 230 29.02 10.68 -7.56
N GLN A 231 28.52 9.48 -7.27
CA GLN A 231 27.43 8.84 -7.99
C GLN A 231 26.22 8.67 -7.08
N VAL A 232 25.04 8.91 -7.62
CA VAL A 232 23.78 8.82 -6.89
C VAL A 232 22.92 7.72 -7.48
N GLY A 233 22.29 6.95 -6.62
CA GLY A 233 21.24 6.03 -6.99
C GLY A 233 20.23 5.86 -5.87
N SER A 234 19.34 4.91 -6.08
CA SER A 234 18.35 4.46 -5.11
C SER A 234 18.68 3.07 -4.63
N GLY A 235 18.16 2.72 -3.47
CA GLY A 235 18.10 1.34 -3.00
C GLY A 235 16.88 1.13 -2.13
N PHE A 236 16.69 -0.10 -1.66
CA PHE A 236 15.61 -0.42 -0.74
C PHE A 236 16.03 -1.52 0.24
N PHE A 237 15.44 -1.50 1.43
CA PHE A 237 15.68 -2.54 2.42
C PHE A 237 15.09 -3.88 1.98
N VAL A 238 15.90 -4.93 2.06
CA VAL A 238 15.50 -6.32 1.76
C VAL A 238 15.53 -7.22 2.99
N ASN A 239 16.09 -6.71 4.09
CA ASN A 239 16.09 -7.35 5.39
C ASN A 239 16.06 -6.30 6.51
N GLN A 240 15.33 -6.58 7.58
CA GLN A 240 15.17 -5.72 8.76
C GLN A 240 16.48 -5.33 9.44
N ASN A 241 17.55 -6.10 9.26
CA ASN A 241 18.88 -5.87 9.80
C ASN A 241 19.73 -4.92 8.94
N GLY A 242 19.13 -4.21 7.97
CA GLY A 242 19.79 -3.11 7.26
C GLY A 242 20.54 -3.52 6.00
N TYR A 243 20.19 -4.67 5.40
CA TYR A 243 20.66 -4.99 4.04
C TYR A 243 19.84 -4.21 3.02
N ILE A 244 20.53 -3.52 2.13
CA ILE A 244 19.96 -2.66 1.10
C ILE A 244 20.32 -3.24 -0.26
N ALA A 245 19.31 -3.45 -1.11
CA ALA A 245 19.49 -3.80 -2.50
C ALA A 245 19.57 -2.55 -3.37
N THR A 246 20.40 -2.61 -4.41
CA THR A 246 20.54 -1.56 -5.44
C THR A 246 21.12 -2.16 -6.72
N ASN A 247 21.42 -1.34 -7.73
CA ASN A 247 22.18 -1.79 -8.90
C ASN A 247 23.68 -1.85 -8.63
N GLY A 248 24.36 -2.73 -9.35
CA GLY A 248 25.82 -2.81 -9.25
C GLY A 248 26.53 -1.60 -9.80
N HIS A 249 26.02 -0.97 -10.87
CA HIS A 249 26.59 0.28 -11.40
C HIS A 249 26.47 1.47 -10.45
N VAL A 250 25.56 1.44 -9.46
CA VAL A 250 25.43 2.51 -8.45
C VAL A 250 26.58 2.44 -7.44
N VAL A 251 27.08 1.24 -7.15
CA VAL A 251 28.04 0.99 -6.06
C VAL A 251 29.42 0.50 -6.54
N THR A 252 29.60 0.31 -7.84
CA THR A 252 30.84 -0.20 -8.43
C THR A 252 31.46 0.84 -9.35
N ASN A 253 32.68 1.26 -9.03
CA ASN A 253 33.46 2.21 -9.82
C ASN A 253 34.49 1.45 -10.65
N LEU A 254 34.21 1.27 -11.93
CA LEU A 254 35.16 0.65 -12.85
C LEU A 254 36.19 1.70 -13.31
N PRO A 255 37.50 1.38 -13.32
CA PRO A 255 38.57 2.31 -13.67
C PRO A 255 38.27 3.15 -14.92
N GLU A 256 37.86 2.51 -16.00
CA GLU A 256 37.60 3.14 -17.28
C GLU A 256 36.46 4.16 -17.19
N THR A 257 35.35 3.79 -16.54
CA THR A 257 34.21 4.68 -16.34
C THR A 257 34.54 5.84 -15.40
N SER A 258 35.33 5.58 -14.35
CA SER A 258 35.75 6.60 -13.41
C SER A 258 36.61 7.67 -14.09
N LEU A 259 37.50 7.27 -14.98
CA LEU A 259 38.31 8.23 -15.75
C LEU A 259 37.44 9.10 -16.66
N ILE A 260 36.45 8.50 -17.34
CA ILE A 260 35.51 9.24 -18.20
C ILE A 260 34.76 10.29 -17.37
N TYR A 261 34.18 9.91 -16.23
CA TYR A 261 33.49 10.86 -15.36
C TYR A 261 34.43 11.92 -14.75
N GLY A 262 35.68 11.55 -14.48
CA GLY A 262 36.69 12.48 -13.99
C GLY A 262 37.05 13.55 -15.01
N VAL A 263 37.10 13.19 -16.30
CA VAL A 263 37.26 14.16 -17.39
C VAL A 263 35.98 14.99 -17.56
N ILE A 264 34.80 14.37 -17.66
CA ILE A 264 33.53 15.11 -17.85
C ILE A 264 33.31 16.15 -16.74
N GLY A 265 33.61 15.79 -15.48
CA GLY A 265 33.46 16.65 -14.33
C GLY A 265 34.61 17.65 -14.09
N GLY A 266 35.66 17.62 -14.93
CA GLY A 266 36.84 18.46 -14.81
C GLY A 266 37.76 18.14 -13.61
N SER A 267 37.52 17.05 -12.88
CA SER A 267 38.36 16.67 -11.74
C SER A 267 39.76 16.18 -12.18
N LEU A 268 39.92 15.84 -13.46
CA LEU A 268 41.18 15.46 -14.08
C LEU A 268 41.84 16.57 -14.91
N ASP A 269 41.36 17.81 -14.81
CA ASP A 269 41.88 18.94 -15.60
C ASP A 269 43.37 19.17 -15.37
N ASN A 270 43.85 19.09 -14.13
CA ASN A 270 45.27 19.27 -13.83
C ASN A 270 46.15 18.18 -14.47
N LEU A 271 45.65 16.95 -14.57
CA LEU A 271 46.35 15.87 -15.28
C LEU A 271 46.41 16.18 -16.78
N LEU A 272 45.28 16.57 -17.37
CA LEU A 272 45.20 16.93 -18.80
C LEU A 272 46.10 18.12 -19.13
N VAL A 273 46.10 19.16 -18.29
CA VAL A 273 46.94 20.34 -18.43
C VAL A 273 48.43 19.97 -18.43
N ASP A 274 48.87 19.22 -17.42
CA ASP A 274 50.28 18.81 -17.32
C ASP A 274 50.67 17.86 -18.47
N PHE A 275 49.78 16.96 -18.89
CA PHE A 275 49.97 16.09 -20.04
C PHE A 275 50.13 16.89 -21.34
N PHE A 276 49.18 17.77 -21.67
CA PHE A 276 49.22 18.57 -22.89
C PHE A 276 50.37 19.56 -22.90
N GLN A 277 50.69 20.19 -21.76
CA GLN A 277 51.85 21.08 -21.65
C GLN A 277 53.14 20.33 -21.96
N THR A 278 53.32 19.13 -21.39
CA THR A 278 54.51 18.29 -21.63
C THR A 278 54.58 17.85 -23.08
N TYR A 279 53.46 17.38 -23.63
CA TYR A 279 53.35 16.91 -25.01
C TYR A 279 53.66 18.02 -26.02
N LEU A 280 53.05 19.19 -25.87
CA LEU A 280 53.26 20.33 -26.77
C LEU A 280 54.66 20.94 -26.64
N SER A 281 55.23 20.96 -25.43
CA SER A 281 56.61 21.43 -25.24
C SER A 281 57.63 20.50 -25.91
N SER A 282 57.36 19.18 -25.88
CA SER A 282 58.17 18.18 -26.59
C SER A 282 58.10 18.36 -28.12
N LEU A 283 56.92 18.63 -28.66
CA LEU A 283 56.73 18.84 -30.11
C LEU A 283 57.36 20.13 -30.63
N THR A 284 57.30 21.22 -29.86
CA THR A 284 57.76 22.55 -30.30
C THR A 284 59.20 22.85 -29.89
N SER A 285 59.79 22.05 -28.99
CA SER A 285 61.06 22.36 -28.31
C SER A 285 61.09 23.71 -27.59
N LEU A 286 59.91 24.28 -27.30
CA LEU A 286 59.73 25.54 -26.59
C LEU A 286 58.84 25.33 -25.36
N PRO A 287 59.09 26.04 -24.24
CA PRO A 287 58.23 25.96 -23.08
C PRO A 287 56.85 26.53 -23.40
N ILE A 288 55.80 25.74 -23.19
CA ILE A 288 54.42 26.18 -23.34
C ILE A 288 53.90 26.76 -22.02
N ASP A 289 53.28 27.94 -22.09
CA ASP A 289 52.64 28.57 -20.93
C ASP A 289 51.48 27.70 -20.42
N ARG A 290 51.54 27.34 -19.13
CA ARG A 290 50.53 26.52 -18.47
C ARG A 290 49.16 27.18 -18.49
N THR A 291 49.11 28.51 -18.33
CA THR A 291 47.86 29.29 -18.30
C THR A 291 47.09 29.15 -19.60
N LEU A 292 47.81 29.14 -20.73
CA LEU A 292 47.23 28.92 -22.05
C LEU A 292 46.60 27.52 -22.18
N VAL A 293 47.27 26.49 -21.65
CA VAL A 293 46.76 25.11 -21.68
C VAL A 293 45.53 24.97 -20.79
N GLU A 294 45.52 25.57 -19.60
CA GLU A 294 44.35 25.60 -18.71
C GLU A 294 43.14 26.22 -19.39
N GLN A 295 43.34 27.36 -20.08
CA GLN A 295 42.27 27.99 -20.83
C GLN A 295 41.74 27.07 -21.94
N LYS A 296 42.63 26.38 -22.67
CA LYS A 296 42.22 25.47 -23.75
C LYS A 296 41.49 24.23 -23.24
N VAL A 297 41.92 23.65 -22.11
CA VAL A 297 41.18 22.55 -21.46
C VAL A 297 39.80 23.02 -21.01
N LYS A 298 39.69 24.23 -20.45
CA LYS A 298 38.40 24.81 -20.06
C LYS A 298 37.50 25.10 -21.26
N GLU A 299 38.06 25.59 -22.37
CA GLU A 299 37.33 25.76 -23.64
C GLU A 299 36.85 24.40 -24.19
N ALA A 300 37.68 23.35 -24.10
CA ALA A 300 37.30 22.01 -24.54
C ALA A 300 36.08 21.45 -23.77
N HIS A 301 35.89 21.80 -22.50
CA HIS A 301 34.70 21.43 -21.73
C HIS A 301 33.40 22.06 -22.22
N GLN A 302 33.45 23.04 -23.14
CA GLN A 302 32.26 23.61 -23.76
C GLN A 302 31.75 22.79 -24.94
N ASN A 303 32.52 21.80 -25.41
CA ASN A 303 32.18 20.95 -26.54
C ASN A 303 32.14 19.47 -26.12
N LYS A 304 31.00 18.81 -26.33
CA LYS A 304 30.81 17.39 -25.99
C LYS A 304 31.81 16.47 -26.69
N GLU A 305 32.09 16.71 -27.96
CA GLU A 305 33.04 15.90 -28.75
C GLU A 305 34.45 16.00 -28.16
N SER A 306 34.90 17.22 -27.82
CA SER A 306 36.19 17.43 -27.18
C SER A 306 36.30 16.73 -25.82
N ILE A 307 35.23 16.73 -25.02
CA ILE A 307 35.19 15.97 -23.76
C ILE A 307 35.38 14.47 -24.01
N TYR A 308 34.67 13.90 -24.98
CA TYR A 308 34.83 12.48 -25.33
C TYR A 308 36.23 12.16 -25.85
N GLN A 309 36.84 13.06 -26.63
CA GLN A 309 38.22 12.89 -27.10
C GLN A 309 39.23 12.94 -25.94
N MET A 310 39.07 13.87 -24.99
CA MET A 310 39.90 13.92 -23.79
C MET A 310 39.72 12.66 -22.92
N ALA A 311 38.48 12.17 -22.76
CA ALA A 311 38.19 10.95 -22.02
C ALA A 311 38.80 9.71 -22.69
N ALA A 312 38.71 9.60 -24.02
CA ALA A 312 39.33 8.54 -24.80
C ALA A 312 40.86 8.57 -24.67
N LEU A 313 41.48 9.76 -24.72
CA LEU A 313 42.91 9.94 -24.48
C LEU A 313 43.32 9.42 -23.09
N VAL A 314 42.63 9.84 -22.03
CA VAL A 314 42.94 9.38 -20.66
C VAL A 314 42.76 7.86 -20.53
N GLY A 315 41.74 7.29 -21.17
CA GLY A 315 41.56 5.83 -21.25
C GLY A 315 42.73 5.13 -21.95
N GLU A 316 43.23 5.67 -23.06
CA GLU A 316 44.41 5.13 -23.75
C GLU A 316 45.69 5.27 -22.93
N LEU A 317 45.86 6.36 -22.18
CA LEU A 317 46.98 6.52 -21.25
C LEU A 317 46.97 5.43 -20.18
N LEU A 318 45.78 5.07 -19.66
CA LEU A 318 45.64 3.98 -18.70
C LEU A 318 46.01 2.63 -19.35
N LYS A 319 45.42 2.30 -20.51
CA LYS A 319 45.68 1.03 -21.21
C LYS A 319 47.16 0.84 -21.56
N LYS A 320 47.85 1.91 -21.93
CA LYS A 320 49.28 1.89 -22.26
C LYS A 320 50.19 2.01 -21.03
N ASN A 321 49.64 1.99 -19.82
CA ASN A 321 50.35 2.11 -18.55
C ASN A 321 51.14 3.43 -18.36
N PHE A 322 50.77 4.50 -19.06
CA PHE A 322 51.32 5.84 -18.83
C PHE A 322 50.78 6.49 -17.55
N ILE A 323 49.58 6.10 -17.15
CA ILE A 323 48.98 6.46 -15.88
C ILE A 323 48.59 5.21 -15.09
N LYS A 324 48.58 5.31 -13.77
CA LYS A 324 48.10 4.26 -12.85
C LYS A 324 47.12 4.84 -11.87
N ILE A 325 46.08 4.08 -11.51
CA ILE A 325 45.16 4.44 -10.44
C ILE A 325 45.66 3.78 -9.16
N GLU A 326 45.95 4.58 -8.14
CA GLU A 326 46.43 4.16 -6.83
C GLU A 326 45.51 4.72 -5.72
N ASN A 327 45.60 4.16 -4.52
CA ASN A 327 44.92 4.66 -3.31
C ASN A 327 43.39 4.87 -3.48
N SER A 328 42.72 3.96 -4.19
CA SER A 328 41.29 4.05 -4.43
C SER A 328 40.46 3.66 -3.21
N THR A 329 39.43 4.44 -2.92
CA THR A 329 38.51 4.26 -1.79
C THR A 329 37.07 4.48 -2.25
N ASN A 330 36.15 3.65 -1.75
CA ASN A 330 34.70 3.79 -1.94
C ASN A 330 34.04 4.01 -0.60
N ASN A 331 33.31 5.11 -0.46
CA ASN A 331 32.51 5.41 0.72
C ASN A 331 31.05 5.53 0.33
N PHE A 332 30.19 4.72 0.93
CA PHE A 332 28.76 4.72 0.68
C PHE A 332 28.02 5.45 1.79
N PHE A 333 27.18 6.41 1.43
CA PHE A 333 26.32 7.15 2.35
C PHE A 333 24.86 6.90 2.00
N ILE A 334 24.05 6.59 3.01
CA ILE A 334 22.65 6.24 2.87
C ILE A 334 21.80 7.27 3.58
N GLN A 335 20.84 7.85 2.85
CA GLN A 335 19.83 8.72 3.44
C GLN A 335 18.68 7.85 4.01
N LEU A 336 18.56 7.84 5.33
CA LEU A 336 17.51 7.15 6.07
C LEU A 336 16.26 8.02 6.28
N GLY A 337 16.48 9.31 6.56
CA GLY A 337 15.44 10.29 6.86
C GLY A 337 15.21 11.30 5.75
N ASN A 338 14.81 12.52 6.13
CA ASN A 338 14.51 13.61 5.19
C ASN A 338 15.66 14.63 5.06
N THR A 339 16.79 14.41 5.71
CA THR A 339 17.96 15.27 5.55
C THR A 339 18.63 14.97 4.22
N PRO A 340 18.72 15.93 3.27
CA PRO A 340 19.32 15.66 1.97
C PRO A 340 20.82 15.42 2.10
N ILE A 341 21.37 14.54 1.26
CA ILE A 341 22.81 14.36 1.16
C ILE A 341 23.43 15.58 0.47
N GLN A 342 24.35 16.25 1.16
CA GLN A 342 25.08 17.42 0.71
C GLN A 342 26.56 17.09 0.60
N LEU A 343 27.13 17.26 -0.60
CA LEU A 343 28.55 17.10 -0.86
C LEU A 343 29.23 18.48 -0.86
N SER A 344 30.28 18.61 -0.03
CA SER A 344 31.08 19.83 0.09
C SER A 344 32.57 19.51 -0.02
N LYS A 345 33.42 20.54 -0.11
CA LYS A 345 34.89 20.37 -0.02
C LYS A 345 35.33 19.75 1.31
N SER A 346 34.54 19.93 2.37
CA SER A 346 34.74 19.34 3.71
C SER A 346 34.26 17.89 3.82
N GLY A 347 33.64 17.32 2.78
CA GLY A 347 33.09 15.98 2.78
C GLY A 347 31.56 15.96 2.68
N VAL A 348 30.97 14.82 3.02
CA VAL A 348 29.52 14.59 3.05
C VAL A 348 28.99 14.97 4.43
N ASN A 349 27.82 15.61 4.50
CA ASN A 349 27.16 15.84 5.77
C ASN A 349 26.86 14.51 6.49
N SER A 350 27.32 14.38 7.72
CA SER A 350 27.12 13.20 8.57
C SER A 350 26.15 13.50 9.71
N GLY A 351 25.25 12.58 10.03
CA GLY A 351 24.27 12.73 11.11
C GLY A 351 23.49 11.43 11.35
N THR A 352 22.43 11.48 12.16
CA THR A 352 21.56 10.32 12.40
C THR A 352 20.82 9.87 11.12
N ASP A 353 20.43 10.84 10.29
CA ASP A 353 19.70 10.61 9.03
C ASP A 353 20.57 10.15 7.86
N ILE A 354 21.89 10.34 7.94
CA ILE A 354 22.84 10.00 6.87
C ILE A 354 23.94 9.14 7.46
N VAL A 355 23.88 7.86 7.12
CA VAL A 355 24.77 6.83 7.70
C VAL A 355 25.70 6.25 6.65
N SER A 356 26.88 5.80 7.08
CA SER A 356 27.78 5.05 6.22
C SER A 356 27.28 3.62 6.03
N ALA A 357 27.43 3.08 4.82
CA ALA A 357 27.18 1.68 4.51
C ALA A 357 28.46 0.95 4.11
N THR A 358 28.45 -0.35 4.33
CA THR A 358 29.51 -1.28 3.90
C THR A 358 29.07 -2.01 2.64
N PHE A 359 30.00 -2.22 1.72
CA PHE A 359 29.78 -3.05 0.54
C PHE A 359 29.73 -4.52 0.93
N VAL A 360 28.70 -5.23 0.47
CA VAL A 360 28.56 -6.67 0.71
C VAL A 360 28.95 -7.44 -0.54
N ALA A 361 28.25 -7.21 -1.65
CA ALA A 361 28.50 -7.89 -2.92
C ALA A 361 27.84 -7.16 -4.09
N ALA A 362 28.34 -7.41 -5.30
CA ALA A 362 27.69 -7.01 -6.56
C ALA A 362 27.88 -8.09 -7.62
N ASP A 363 26.88 -8.27 -8.48
CA ASP A 363 26.99 -8.97 -9.76
C ASP A 363 26.90 -7.93 -10.88
N TYR A 364 28.05 -7.32 -11.22
CA TYR A 364 28.11 -6.25 -12.20
C TYR A 364 29.41 -6.25 -13.00
N ARG A 365 29.26 -6.10 -14.31
CA ARG A 365 30.29 -5.87 -15.31
C ARG A 365 29.73 -4.93 -16.38
N LEU A 366 30.62 -4.18 -17.03
CA LEU A 366 30.23 -3.42 -18.21
C LEU A 366 29.69 -4.36 -19.29
N PRO A 367 28.54 -4.05 -19.91
CA PRO A 367 28.03 -4.82 -21.04
C PRO A 367 29.02 -4.74 -22.20
N ASP A 368 29.30 -5.88 -22.83
CA ASP A 368 30.09 -5.92 -24.06
C ASP A 368 29.20 -5.47 -25.24
N PRO A 369 29.67 -4.56 -26.12
CA PRO A 369 28.86 -4.08 -27.24
C PRO A 369 28.38 -5.19 -28.20
N VAL A 370 29.17 -6.26 -28.33
CA VAL A 370 28.91 -7.38 -29.24
C VAL A 370 28.15 -8.49 -28.52
N ILE A 371 28.63 -8.94 -27.36
CA ILE A 371 28.11 -10.10 -26.62
C ILE A 371 26.91 -9.71 -25.74
N GLY A 372 26.87 -8.48 -25.21
CA GLY A 372 25.84 -7.98 -24.31
C GLY A 372 26.21 -8.13 -22.81
N PHE A 373 25.20 -8.29 -21.98
CA PHE A 373 25.33 -8.42 -20.52
C PHE A 373 25.92 -9.77 -20.12
N SER A 374 26.80 -9.74 -19.12
CA SER A 374 27.41 -10.92 -18.49
C SER A 374 27.18 -10.96 -16.97
N SER A 375 26.26 -10.14 -16.49
CA SER A 375 25.96 -9.90 -15.08
C SER A 375 24.60 -9.22 -14.93
N SER A 376 23.95 -9.38 -13.78
CA SER A 376 22.59 -8.87 -13.53
C SER A 376 22.49 -7.41 -13.11
N ASP A 377 23.61 -6.70 -12.91
CA ASP A 377 23.60 -5.31 -12.43
C ASP A 377 22.82 -5.16 -11.11
N VAL A 378 23.10 -6.06 -10.15
CA VAL A 378 22.50 -6.06 -8.82
C VAL A 378 23.59 -6.02 -7.75
N ALA A 379 23.32 -5.37 -6.62
CA ALA A 379 24.25 -5.25 -5.51
C ALA A 379 23.56 -5.18 -4.15
N LEU A 380 24.36 -5.45 -3.12
CA LEU A 380 23.99 -5.43 -1.71
C LEU A 380 24.95 -4.50 -0.93
N LEU A 381 24.35 -3.60 -0.17
CA LEU A 381 25.01 -2.80 0.86
C LEU A 381 24.46 -3.18 2.23
N LYS A 382 25.20 -2.83 3.29
CA LYS A 382 24.78 -3.05 4.69
C LYS A 382 25.01 -1.80 5.53
N VAL A 383 23.96 -1.30 6.17
CA VAL A 383 24.01 -0.30 7.24
C VAL A 383 23.94 -0.97 8.61
N SER A 384 24.48 -0.32 9.64
CA SER A 384 24.36 -0.78 11.03
C SER A 384 22.96 -0.51 11.57
N GLY A 385 22.45 -1.40 12.42
CA GLY A 385 21.11 -1.27 13.03
C GLY A 385 20.17 -2.41 12.65
N SER A 386 18.95 -2.32 13.15
CA SER A 386 17.86 -3.27 12.94
C SER A 386 16.52 -2.53 12.95
N GLY A 387 15.42 -3.22 12.64
CA GLY A 387 14.09 -2.61 12.62
C GLY A 387 13.84 -1.76 11.36
N TYR A 388 14.61 -1.98 10.29
CA TYR A 388 14.36 -1.31 9.02
C TYR A 388 13.12 -1.90 8.31
N PRO A 389 12.30 -1.08 7.63
CA PRO A 389 11.10 -1.56 6.95
C PRO A 389 11.47 -2.24 5.63
N ALA A 390 11.81 -3.53 5.66
CA ALA A 390 12.17 -4.27 4.44
C ALA A 390 10.94 -4.57 3.57
N LEU A 391 11.10 -4.45 2.25
CA LEU A 391 10.01 -4.73 1.31
C LEU A 391 9.85 -6.24 1.06
N PRO A 392 8.62 -6.75 0.90
CA PRO A 392 8.40 -8.11 0.46
C PRO A 392 8.88 -8.28 -0.99
N LEU A 393 9.69 -9.30 -1.25
CA LEU A 393 10.15 -9.63 -2.60
C LEU A 393 9.17 -10.60 -3.27
N GLY A 394 8.62 -10.20 -4.39
CA GLY A 394 7.73 -11.04 -5.19
C GLY A 394 8.48 -11.93 -6.16
N LYS A 395 7.79 -12.23 -7.26
CA LYS A 395 8.29 -13.01 -8.38
C LYS A 395 7.68 -12.48 -9.68
N ILE A 396 8.38 -12.74 -10.78
CA ILE A 396 7.95 -12.33 -12.11
C ILE A 396 6.66 -13.02 -12.59
N ASP A 397 6.36 -14.22 -12.07
CA ASP A 397 5.14 -15.00 -12.38
C ASP A 397 3.88 -14.49 -11.67
N GLU A 398 4.02 -13.55 -10.71
CA GLU A 398 2.89 -12.90 -10.04
C GLU A 398 2.23 -11.80 -10.87
N VAL A 399 2.86 -11.42 -11.98
CA VAL A 399 2.47 -10.30 -12.84
C VAL A 399 2.43 -10.72 -14.31
N SER A 400 1.63 -10.03 -15.10
CA SER A 400 1.47 -10.25 -16.54
C SER A 400 1.67 -8.97 -17.31
N VAL A 401 1.89 -9.06 -18.62
CA VAL A 401 1.87 -7.88 -19.50
C VAL A 401 0.55 -7.13 -19.30
N GLY A 402 0.62 -5.81 -19.17
CA GLY A 402 -0.50 -4.94 -18.81
C GLY A 402 -0.70 -4.73 -17.29
N SER A 403 0.03 -5.45 -16.43
CA SER A 403 -0.05 -5.22 -14.97
C SER A 403 0.52 -3.86 -14.61
N ASP A 404 -0.21 -3.10 -13.78
CA ASP A 404 0.26 -1.87 -13.16
C ASP A 404 1.47 -2.12 -12.24
N ILE A 405 2.45 -1.22 -12.33
CA ILE A 405 3.61 -1.18 -11.47
C ILE A 405 3.88 0.24 -10.98
N LEU A 406 4.56 0.34 -9.83
CA LEU A 406 5.07 1.59 -9.29
C LEU A 406 6.59 1.48 -9.11
N VAL A 407 7.33 2.36 -9.77
CA VAL A 407 8.78 2.48 -9.64
C VAL A 407 9.09 3.65 -8.71
N VAL A 408 9.94 3.40 -7.72
CA VAL A 408 10.25 4.36 -6.65
C VAL A 408 11.75 4.61 -6.59
N GLY A 409 12.18 5.87 -6.51
CA GLY A 409 13.60 6.21 -6.37
C GLY A 409 13.86 7.69 -6.15
N PHE A 410 15.13 8.08 -6.06
CA PHE A 410 15.63 9.42 -5.79
C PHE A 410 16.35 9.96 -7.04
N PRO A 411 15.66 10.63 -7.96
CA PRO A 411 16.28 11.08 -9.20
C PRO A 411 17.43 12.08 -8.93
N GLY A 412 18.51 11.99 -9.72
CA GLY A 412 19.79 12.69 -9.53
C GLY A 412 19.72 14.23 -9.60
N VAL A 413 18.54 14.78 -9.93
CA VAL A 413 18.17 16.17 -9.65
C VAL A 413 18.16 16.50 -8.16
N ALA A 414 18.48 15.58 -7.24
CA ALA A 414 18.65 15.85 -5.82
C ALA A 414 20.05 16.36 -5.41
N MET A 415 21.01 16.54 -6.33
CA MET A 415 22.39 16.96 -5.99
C MET A 415 22.93 18.15 -6.81
N GLY A 416 22.17 19.24 -6.91
CA GLY A 416 22.75 20.52 -7.34
C GLY A 416 22.97 20.65 -8.85
N SER A 417 22.28 19.86 -9.67
CA SER A 417 22.12 20.24 -11.08
C SER A 417 21.49 21.62 -11.09
N LYS A 418 22.19 22.62 -11.68
CA LYS A 418 21.63 23.96 -11.94
C LYS A 418 20.43 23.81 -12.87
N SER A 419 19.29 23.41 -12.32
CA SER A 419 18.01 23.45 -12.99
C SER A 419 17.52 24.89 -12.90
N ILE A 420 17.18 25.47 -14.05
CA ILE A 420 16.50 26.76 -14.09
C ILE A 420 15.12 26.66 -13.42
N LEU A 421 14.55 25.44 -13.33
CA LEU A 421 13.19 25.18 -12.87
C LEU A 421 13.10 24.59 -11.46
N LEU A 422 14.14 23.95 -10.93
CA LEU A 422 14.08 23.17 -9.68
C LEU A 422 15.12 23.63 -8.67
N ASP A 423 14.67 23.93 -7.46
CA ASP A 423 15.55 24.00 -6.29
C ASP A 423 15.85 22.57 -5.80
N THR A 424 16.99 22.06 -6.24
CA THR A 424 17.45 20.70 -5.94
C THR A 424 17.95 20.54 -4.50
N SER A 425 18.09 21.64 -3.75
CA SER A 425 18.57 21.60 -2.36
C SER A 425 17.48 21.18 -1.34
N ALA A 426 16.22 21.12 -1.78
CA ALA A 426 15.06 20.88 -0.92
C ALA A 426 14.38 19.51 -1.10
N ASN A 427 14.73 18.72 -2.13
CA ASN A 427 14.03 17.48 -2.45
C ASN A 427 14.70 16.24 -1.87
N SER A 428 14.39 15.96 -0.60
CA SER A 428 14.83 14.75 0.12
C SER A 428 13.84 13.59 0.06
N GLN A 429 12.83 13.66 -0.81
CA GLN A 429 11.77 12.65 -0.90
C GLN A 429 11.93 11.81 -2.18
N PRO A 430 11.58 10.51 -2.14
CA PRO A 430 11.59 9.70 -3.35
C PRO A 430 10.50 10.16 -4.32
N THR A 431 10.83 10.10 -5.60
CA THR A 431 9.91 10.23 -6.73
C THR A 431 9.26 8.89 -7.05
N PHE A 432 8.01 8.95 -7.47
CA PHE A 432 7.19 7.80 -7.81
C PHE A 432 6.77 7.92 -9.27
N THR A 433 6.92 6.83 -10.02
CA THR A 433 6.51 6.77 -11.42
C THR A 433 5.66 5.53 -11.62
N ARG A 434 4.45 5.72 -12.13
CA ARG A 434 3.54 4.63 -12.48
C ARG A 434 3.74 4.26 -13.94
N GLY A 435 3.59 2.99 -14.23
CA GLY A 435 3.48 2.46 -15.58
C GLY A 435 2.93 1.05 -15.55
N VAL A 436 3.00 0.37 -16.67
CA VAL A 436 2.59 -1.02 -16.85
C VAL A 436 3.77 -1.87 -17.29
N ILE A 437 3.65 -3.18 -17.10
CA ILE A 437 4.56 -4.14 -17.73
C ILE A 437 4.22 -4.20 -19.22
N SER A 438 5.13 -3.72 -20.07
CA SER A 438 4.95 -3.70 -21.52
C SER A 438 5.31 -5.04 -22.16
N ALA A 439 6.32 -5.74 -21.64
CA ALA A 439 6.77 -7.03 -22.14
C ALA A 439 7.73 -7.73 -21.16
N PHE A 440 7.89 -9.04 -21.32
CA PHE A 440 9.03 -9.78 -20.76
C PHE A 440 10.04 -10.07 -21.86
N LYS A 441 11.32 -9.81 -21.59
CA LYS A 441 12.43 -9.96 -22.53
C LYS A 441 13.58 -10.71 -21.87
N GLN A 442 14.59 -11.08 -22.66
CA GLN A 442 15.85 -11.60 -22.15
C GLN A 442 16.98 -10.66 -22.52
N ALA A 443 17.92 -10.47 -21.61
CA ALA A 443 19.13 -9.72 -21.86
C ALA A 443 19.94 -10.38 -22.99
N LYS A 444 20.51 -9.56 -23.87
CA LYS A 444 21.54 -10.02 -24.82
C LYS A 444 22.76 -10.45 -24.00
N GLY A 445 23.31 -11.64 -24.26
CA GLY A 445 24.42 -12.21 -23.48
C GLY A 445 23.96 -13.33 -22.57
N ASP A 446 23.89 -13.08 -21.26
CA ASP A 446 23.54 -14.05 -20.21
C ASP A 446 22.11 -14.61 -20.26
N LYS A 447 21.25 -14.09 -21.16
CA LYS A 447 19.85 -14.50 -21.37
C LYS A 447 18.97 -14.40 -20.12
N LYS A 448 19.38 -13.64 -19.11
CA LYS A 448 18.58 -13.42 -17.90
C LYS A 448 17.33 -12.58 -18.21
N ASN A 449 16.29 -12.76 -17.39
CA ASN A 449 15.01 -12.09 -17.59
C ASN A 449 15.13 -10.57 -17.39
N LEU A 450 14.40 -9.84 -18.23
CA LEU A 450 14.18 -8.41 -18.16
C LEU A 450 12.68 -8.14 -18.21
N ILE A 451 12.23 -7.19 -17.39
CA ILE A 451 10.84 -6.71 -17.41
C ILE A 451 10.86 -5.36 -18.11
N GLN A 452 10.21 -5.26 -19.26
CA GLN A 452 10.06 -4.00 -19.99
C GLN A 452 8.84 -3.25 -19.42
N THR A 453 8.98 -1.94 -19.26
CA THR A 453 7.92 -1.06 -18.76
C THR A 453 7.92 0.29 -19.47
N ASP A 454 6.77 0.95 -19.48
CA ASP A 454 6.61 2.36 -19.87
C ASP A 454 6.71 3.33 -18.67
N ALA A 455 6.85 2.81 -17.45
CA ALA A 455 7.12 3.64 -16.27
C ALA A 455 8.40 4.46 -16.53
N SER A 456 8.34 5.76 -16.24
CA SER A 456 9.48 6.66 -16.48
C SER A 456 10.65 6.34 -15.56
N ILE A 457 11.76 5.84 -16.10
CA ILE A 457 13.01 5.61 -15.35
C ILE A 457 14.04 6.65 -15.80
N ASN A 458 14.47 7.51 -14.87
CA ASN A 458 15.48 8.54 -15.11
C ASN A 458 16.69 8.34 -14.19
N HIS A 459 17.79 9.05 -14.46
CA HIS A 459 18.96 9.09 -13.58
C HIS A 459 18.56 9.34 -12.12
N GLY A 460 19.01 8.44 -11.25
CA GLY A 460 18.73 8.41 -9.80
C GLY A 460 17.60 7.47 -9.37
N ASN A 461 16.68 7.06 -10.25
CA ASN A 461 15.75 5.95 -9.95
C ASN A 461 16.45 4.58 -9.95
N SER A 462 17.62 4.48 -10.60
CA SER A 462 18.40 3.25 -10.70
C SER A 462 18.71 2.67 -9.32
N GLY A 463 18.43 1.39 -9.18
CA GLY A 463 18.57 0.62 -7.94
C GLY A 463 17.31 0.65 -7.06
N GLY A 464 16.33 1.50 -7.41
CA GLY A 464 15.05 1.58 -6.73
C GLY A 464 14.12 0.39 -7.07
N PRO A 465 13.16 0.06 -6.20
CA PRO A 465 12.27 -1.06 -6.43
C PRO A 465 11.17 -0.71 -7.44
N ALA A 466 10.83 -1.69 -8.27
CA ALA A 466 9.58 -1.73 -9.01
C ALA A 466 8.62 -2.69 -8.30
N VAL A 467 7.50 -2.17 -7.83
CA VAL A 467 6.51 -2.94 -7.07
C VAL A 467 5.25 -3.20 -7.89
N SER A 468 4.64 -4.35 -7.64
CA SER A 468 3.29 -4.66 -8.11
C SER A 468 2.23 -3.92 -7.31
N SER A 469 0.98 -3.94 -7.78
CA SER A 469 -0.19 -3.43 -7.04
C SER A 469 -0.40 -4.07 -5.65
N LYS A 470 0.20 -5.25 -5.39
CA LYS A 470 0.19 -5.93 -4.09
C LYS A 470 1.26 -5.41 -3.13
N GLY A 471 2.18 -4.56 -3.61
CA GLY A 471 3.33 -4.06 -2.86
C GLY A 471 4.54 -5.00 -2.80
N ASN A 472 4.53 -6.08 -3.59
CA ASN A 472 5.69 -6.96 -3.73
C ASN A 472 6.66 -6.38 -4.77
N VAL A 473 7.95 -6.38 -4.48
CA VAL A 473 9.00 -5.99 -5.42
C VAL A 473 9.14 -7.07 -6.49
N ILE A 474 8.87 -6.73 -7.75
CA ILE A 474 8.99 -7.64 -8.89
C ILE A 474 10.30 -7.44 -9.67
N GLY A 475 10.96 -6.30 -9.49
CA GLY A 475 12.23 -6.00 -10.15
C GLY A 475 12.91 -4.76 -9.61
N ILE A 476 14.13 -4.53 -10.10
CA ILE A 476 14.96 -3.36 -9.76
C ILE A 476 15.08 -2.47 -10.98
N ALA A 477 14.71 -1.20 -10.83
CA ALA A 477 14.85 -0.21 -11.88
C ALA A 477 16.31 -0.10 -12.31
N THR A 478 16.59 -0.28 -13.59
CA THR A 478 17.92 -0.12 -14.20
C THR A 478 17.80 0.77 -15.43
N TYR A 479 18.93 1.22 -15.97
CA TYR A 479 18.94 2.02 -17.19
C TYR A 479 18.58 1.15 -18.41
N GLY A 480 17.70 1.69 -19.26
CA GLY A 480 17.46 1.15 -20.60
C GLY A 480 18.60 1.53 -21.56
N LEU A 481 18.69 0.83 -22.68
CA LEU A 481 19.56 1.23 -23.78
C LEU A 481 19.12 2.61 -24.25
N ALA A 482 20.03 3.58 -24.31
CA ALA A 482 19.76 4.86 -24.94
C ALA A 482 19.33 4.59 -26.38
N ALA A 483 18.09 4.96 -26.70
CA ALA A 483 17.59 4.96 -28.05
C ALA A 483 18.54 5.79 -28.92
N GLU A 484 18.99 5.23 -30.05
CA GLU A 484 19.39 6.07 -31.17
C GLU A 484 18.23 7.04 -31.49
N GLU A 485 18.59 8.28 -31.82
CA GLU A 485 17.66 9.41 -31.95
C GLU A 485 16.34 9.02 -32.64
N GLY A 486 15.22 9.19 -31.92
CA GLY A 486 13.87 9.06 -32.48
C GLY A 486 13.10 7.77 -32.20
N THR A 487 13.66 6.80 -31.46
CA THR A 487 12.91 5.62 -30.99
C THR A 487 12.45 5.82 -29.53
N GLY A 488 11.19 5.48 -29.20
CA GLY A 488 10.59 5.77 -27.89
C GLY A 488 11.37 5.19 -26.69
N ASN A 489 11.10 5.70 -25.48
CA ASN A 489 11.77 5.26 -24.25
C ASN A 489 11.42 3.78 -23.92
N TYR A 490 12.37 2.87 -24.09
CA TYR A 490 12.26 1.49 -23.60
C TYR A 490 12.96 1.34 -22.25
N ASN A 491 12.17 1.31 -21.18
CA ASN A 491 12.69 1.15 -19.83
C ASN A 491 12.65 -0.33 -19.41
N PHE A 492 13.67 -0.76 -18.67
CA PHE A 492 13.82 -2.14 -18.24
C PHE A 492 14.06 -2.23 -16.73
N LEU A 493 13.57 -3.31 -16.15
CA LEU A 493 13.82 -3.71 -14.77
C LEU A 493 14.57 -5.04 -14.78
N ARG A 494 15.49 -5.20 -13.83
CA ARG A 494 16.11 -6.50 -13.53
C ARG A 494 15.14 -7.36 -12.73
N ASP A 495 15.03 -8.63 -13.11
CA ASP A 495 14.23 -9.61 -12.38
C ASP A 495 14.71 -9.71 -10.92
N ILE A 496 13.78 -9.63 -9.97
CA ILE A 496 14.11 -9.73 -8.54
C ILE A 496 14.75 -11.08 -8.18
N ALA A 497 14.57 -12.12 -9.00
CA ALA A 497 15.25 -13.40 -8.85
C ALA A 497 16.78 -13.28 -8.88
N ASP A 498 17.33 -12.34 -9.65
CA ASP A 498 18.77 -12.12 -9.74
C ASP A 498 19.34 -11.57 -8.42
N LEU A 499 18.62 -10.63 -7.80
CA LEU A 499 18.97 -10.13 -6.48
C LEU A 499 18.87 -11.25 -5.44
N ARG A 500 17.81 -12.05 -5.47
CA ARG A 500 17.60 -13.17 -4.55
C ARG A 500 18.75 -14.18 -4.64
N ALA A 501 19.26 -14.46 -5.85
CA ALA A 501 20.44 -15.30 -6.04
C ALA A 501 21.71 -14.68 -5.41
N LEU A 502 21.91 -13.37 -5.54
CA LEU A 502 23.02 -12.66 -4.88
C LEU A 502 22.88 -12.69 -3.35
N MET A 503 21.67 -12.53 -2.82
CA MET A 503 21.40 -12.61 -1.37
C MET A 503 21.73 -13.98 -0.81
N VAL A 504 21.25 -15.05 -1.44
CA VAL A 504 21.55 -16.44 -1.04
C VAL A 504 23.06 -16.70 -1.05
N LYS A 505 23.77 -16.28 -2.10
CA LYS A 505 25.23 -16.43 -2.20
C LYS A 505 25.99 -15.77 -1.05
N ASN A 506 25.42 -14.73 -0.46
CA ASN A 506 26.04 -13.94 0.61
C ASN A 506 25.37 -14.16 1.98
N ASN A 507 24.60 -15.24 2.14
CA ASN A 507 23.90 -15.59 3.39
C ASN A 507 22.97 -14.49 3.92
N VAL A 508 22.34 -13.73 3.02
CA VAL A 508 21.33 -12.72 3.36
C VAL A 508 19.95 -13.34 3.18
N LEU A 509 19.15 -13.35 4.25
CA LEU A 509 17.79 -13.87 4.25
C LEU A 509 16.77 -12.74 3.98
N GLU A 510 15.63 -13.09 3.41
CA GLU A 510 14.49 -12.17 3.30
C GLU A 510 13.77 -12.10 4.66
N GLU A 511 13.84 -10.95 5.32
CA GLU A 511 13.13 -10.71 6.58
C GLU A 511 12.52 -9.32 6.58
N ILE A 512 11.19 -9.25 6.48
CA ILE A 512 10.43 -7.99 6.41
C ILE A 512 10.61 -7.15 7.69
N GLY A 513 10.70 -7.83 8.85
CA GLY A 513 10.73 -7.21 10.17
C GLY A 513 9.39 -6.63 10.62
N GLU A 514 9.37 -6.03 11.81
CA GLU A 514 8.14 -5.53 12.45
C GLU A 514 7.71 -4.14 11.93
N THR A 515 8.66 -3.33 11.48
CA THR A 515 8.41 -1.93 11.11
C THR A 515 7.51 -1.80 9.89
N TYR A 516 7.74 -2.58 8.83
CA TYR A 516 6.94 -2.49 7.62
C TYR A 516 5.46 -2.90 7.85
N PRO A 517 5.15 -4.04 8.52
CA PRO A 517 3.78 -4.40 8.88
C PRO A 517 3.12 -3.38 9.82
N ALA A 518 3.84 -2.87 10.82
CA ALA A 518 3.32 -1.85 11.74
C ALA A 518 2.99 -0.55 11.00
N TRP A 519 3.89 -0.10 10.11
CA TRP A 519 3.68 1.08 9.27
C TRP A 519 2.46 0.93 8.36
N LYS A 520 2.38 -0.19 7.63
CA LYS A 520 1.24 -0.51 6.77
C LYS A 520 -0.07 -0.54 7.56
N THR A 521 -0.09 -1.21 8.71
CA THR A 521 -1.25 -1.28 9.59
C THR A 521 -1.66 0.10 10.12
N GLY A 522 -0.68 0.94 10.47
CA GLY A 522 -0.93 2.31 10.90
C GLY A 522 -1.60 3.15 9.82
N LEU A 523 -1.08 3.10 8.59
CA LEU A 523 -1.67 3.79 7.43
C LEU A 523 -3.06 3.27 7.07
N GLU A 524 -3.26 1.95 7.06
CA GLU A 524 -4.56 1.33 6.78
C GLU A 524 -5.63 1.79 7.79
N ASN A 525 -5.30 1.82 9.09
CA ASN A 525 -6.17 2.35 10.12
C ASN A 525 -6.38 3.86 9.98
N TYR A 526 -5.33 4.63 9.68
CA TYR A 526 -5.41 6.07 9.49
C TYR A 526 -6.38 6.44 8.36
N TRP A 527 -6.30 5.75 7.21
CA TRP A 527 -7.18 6.06 6.06
C TRP A 527 -8.65 5.78 6.34
N ILE A 528 -8.96 4.79 7.18
CA ILE A 528 -10.33 4.51 7.63
C ILE A 528 -10.73 5.32 8.88
N SER A 529 -9.91 6.31 9.26
CA SER A 529 -10.12 7.17 10.43
C SER A 529 -10.14 6.44 11.77
N TYR A 530 -9.50 5.27 11.88
CA TYR A 530 -9.32 4.57 13.15
C TYR A 530 -8.04 5.07 13.82
N LEU A 531 -8.13 6.28 14.38
CA LEU A 531 -6.94 7.05 14.73
C LEU A 531 -6.20 6.50 15.96
N LYS A 532 -6.91 5.91 16.93
CA LYS A 532 -6.27 5.28 18.10
C LYS A 532 -5.40 4.07 17.75
N PRO A 533 -5.89 3.03 17.02
CA PRO A 533 -5.03 1.93 16.61
C PRO A 533 -3.96 2.36 15.58
N ALA A 534 -4.24 3.39 14.77
CA ALA A 534 -3.23 4.00 13.91
C ALA A 534 -2.08 4.60 14.73
N GLN A 535 -2.40 5.41 15.75
CA GLN A 535 -1.41 6.01 16.65
C GLN A 535 -0.54 4.95 17.32
N VAL A 536 -1.13 3.88 17.89
CA VAL A 536 -0.37 2.77 18.50
C VAL A 536 0.62 2.16 17.52
N SER A 537 0.21 1.99 16.26
CA SER A 537 1.06 1.44 15.21
C SER A 537 2.19 2.42 14.85
N PHE A 538 1.89 3.72 14.73
CA PHE A 538 2.89 4.75 14.45
C PHE A 538 3.88 4.95 15.60
N GLU A 539 3.46 4.84 16.85
CA GLU A 539 4.35 4.87 18.02
C GLU A 539 5.30 3.67 18.00
N ALA A 540 4.81 2.48 17.63
CA ALA A 540 5.65 1.31 17.46
C ALA A 540 6.69 1.53 16.35
N VAL A 541 6.27 2.07 15.20
CA VAL A 541 7.18 2.44 14.09
C VAL A 541 8.24 3.43 14.56
N SER A 542 7.87 4.47 15.31
CA SER A 542 8.82 5.47 15.82
C SER A 542 9.84 4.89 16.79
N ARG A 543 9.49 3.82 17.53
CA ARG A 543 10.44 3.09 18.41
C ARG A 543 11.36 2.14 17.64
N LEU A 544 10.85 1.51 16.59
CA LEU A 544 11.60 0.54 15.78
C LEU A 544 12.53 1.21 14.77
N TYR A 545 12.12 2.36 14.22
CA TYR A 545 12.89 3.13 13.26
C TYR A 545 12.86 4.61 13.63
N GLU A 546 13.83 5.02 14.44
CA GLU A 546 13.93 6.39 14.99
C GLU A 546 13.95 7.47 13.89
N ASN A 547 14.70 7.23 12.81
CA ASN A 547 14.85 8.17 11.69
C ASN A 547 13.77 7.98 10.60
N HIS A 548 12.62 7.39 10.92
CA HIS A 548 11.58 7.13 9.94
C HIS A 548 11.08 8.44 9.28
N PRO A 549 11.11 8.56 7.94
CA PRO A 549 10.97 9.85 7.25
C PRO A 549 9.60 10.51 7.38
N THR A 550 8.54 9.75 7.70
CA THR A 550 7.16 10.30 7.67
C THR A 550 6.32 10.05 8.92
N VAL A 551 6.78 9.27 9.90
CA VAL A 551 5.91 8.78 10.99
C VAL A 551 5.50 9.90 11.94
N ALA A 552 6.42 10.84 12.20
CA ALA A 552 6.17 11.99 13.07
C ALA A 552 4.98 12.83 12.59
N LYS A 553 4.85 13.02 11.27
CA LYS A 553 3.70 13.73 10.68
C LYS A 553 2.38 13.02 11.02
N TYR A 554 2.32 11.70 10.85
CA TYR A 554 1.11 10.94 11.11
C TYR A 554 0.79 10.86 12.61
N LEU A 555 1.79 10.80 13.49
CA LEU A 555 1.60 10.89 14.93
C LEU A 555 0.91 12.20 15.31
N ILE A 556 1.45 13.34 14.89
CA ILE A 556 0.87 14.67 15.14
C ILE A 556 -0.57 14.76 14.61
N GLU A 557 -0.80 14.28 13.38
CA GLU A 557 -2.14 14.29 12.78
C GLU A 557 -3.12 13.39 13.53
N THR A 558 -2.70 12.20 13.98
CA THR A 558 -3.57 11.32 14.79
C THR A 558 -3.86 11.91 16.17
N GLU A 559 -2.83 12.42 16.86
CA GLU A 559 -2.97 13.02 18.20
C GLU A 559 -3.94 14.20 18.21
N SER A 560 -3.87 15.06 17.20
CA SER A 560 -4.76 16.22 17.09
C SER A 560 -6.23 15.88 16.79
N LYS A 561 -6.49 14.70 16.23
CA LYS A 561 -7.82 14.27 15.78
C LYS A 561 -8.46 13.21 16.67
N ILE A 562 -7.71 12.55 17.55
CA ILE A 562 -8.28 11.59 18.50
C ILE A 562 -9.26 12.31 19.44
N GLY A 563 -10.47 11.78 19.54
CA GLY A 563 -11.55 12.36 20.34
C GLY A 563 -12.35 13.46 19.63
N THR A 564 -12.02 13.82 18.39
CA THR A 564 -12.86 14.66 17.53
C THR A 564 -13.81 13.79 16.69
N PRO A 565 -14.80 14.37 15.99
CA PRO A 565 -15.66 13.62 15.05
C PRO A 565 -14.90 12.92 13.91
N ASP A 566 -13.65 13.30 13.66
CA ASP A 566 -12.80 12.68 12.66
C ASP A 566 -12.25 11.31 13.12
N ASP A 567 -12.27 11.01 14.42
CA ASP A 567 -11.91 9.71 14.96
C ASP A 567 -13.12 8.75 14.92
N LYS A 568 -13.11 7.85 13.95
CA LYS A 568 -14.14 6.84 13.72
C LYS A 568 -13.83 5.52 14.47
N THR A 569 -12.89 5.54 15.42
CA THR A 569 -12.53 4.34 16.19
C THR A 569 -13.72 3.86 17.04
N PRO A 570 -14.12 2.58 16.93
CA PRO A 570 -15.19 2.01 17.75
C PRO A 570 -14.89 2.08 19.25
N ARG A 571 -15.87 2.40 20.10
CA ARG A 571 -15.67 2.39 21.56
C ARG A 571 -15.55 0.97 22.14
N PHE A 572 -16.16 -0.02 21.49
CA PHE A 572 -16.12 -1.42 21.91
C PHE A 572 -15.62 -2.34 20.79
N THR A 573 -14.75 -3.29 21.17
CA THR A 573 -14.38 -4.38 20.25
C THR A 573 -15.62 -5.22 19.90
N ARG A 574 -15.60 -5.91 18.76
CA ARG A 574 -16.71 -6.76 18.31
C ARG A 574 -17.07 -7.87 19.29
N LEU A 575 -16.07 -8.47 19.92
CA LEU A 575 -16.28 -9.51 20.93
C LEU A 575 -16.96 -8.92 22.16
N GLN A 576 -16.51 -7.76 22.63
CA GLN A 576 -17.14 -7.05 23.73
C GLN A 576 -18.57 -6.65 23.38
N ARG A 577 -18.85 -6.16 22.17
CA ARG A 577 -20.22 -5.86 21.74
C ARG A 577 -21.12 -7.07 21.71
N LYS A 578 -20.68 -8.19 21.12
CA LYS A 578 -21.46 -9.42 21.08
C LYS A 578 -21.74 -9.95 22.50
N LEU A 579 -20.74 -9.87 23.38
CA LEU A 579 -20.88 -10.23 24.79
C LEU A 579 -21.88 -9.31 25.50
N TYR A 580 -21.75 -7.99 25.33
CA TYR A 580 -22.67 -7.01 25.93
C TYR A 580 -24.10 -7.12 25.39
N MET A 581 -24.29 -7.34 24.08
CA MET A 581 -25.61 -7.56 23.50
C MET A 581 -26.25 -8.85 24.04
N ASN A 582 -25.48 -9.93 24.14
CA ASN A 582 -25.99 -11.19 24.69
C ASN A 582 -26.33 -11.09 26.17
N VAL A 583 -25.46 -10.45 26.98
CA VAL A 583 -25.68 -10.27 28.43
C VAL A 583 -26.85 -9.33 28.67
N SER A 584 -26.91 -8.19 27.98
CA SER A 584 -28.01 -7.23 28.11
C SER A 584 -29.34 -7.79 27.60
N GLY A 585 -29.34 -8.44 26.44
CA GLY A 585 -30.52 -9.12 25.90
C GLY A 585 -31.04 -10.22 26.82
N GLY A 586 -30.14 -11.03 27.39
CA GLY A 586 -30.48 -12.05 28.38
C GLY A 586 -31.05 -11.46 29.67
N ALA A 587 -30.45 -10.37 30.19
CA ALA A 587 -30.93 -9.67 31.39
C ALA A 587 -32.30 -9.01 31.19
N MET A 588 -32.57 -8.46 30.00
CA MET A 588 -33.90 -7.95 29.64
C MET A 588 -34.93 -9.08 29.60
N ALA A 589 -34.64 -10.18 28.89
CA ALA A 589 -35.56 -11.30 28.76
C ALA A 589 -35.91 -11.88 30.14
N PHE A 590 -34.91 -12.04 31.00
CA PHE A 590 -35.10 -12.48 32.39
C PHE A 590 -35.98 -11.51 33.19
N SER A 591 -35.70 -10.20 33.11
CA SER A 591 -36.49 -9.17 33.78
C SER A 591 -37.96 -9.17 33.32
N VAL A 592 -38.22 -9.32 32.01
CA VAL A 592 -39.58 -9.40 31.45
C VAL A 592 -40.31 -10.64 31.97
N ILE A 593 -39.66 -11.81 31.96
CA ILE A 593 -40.24 -13.06 32.48
C ILE A 593 -40.57 -12.91 33.97
N ALA A 594 -39.66 -12.34 34.76
CA ALA A 594 -39.86 -12.12 36.19
C ALA A 594 -41.03 -11.15 36.47
N ILE A 595 -41.14 -10.06 35.69
CA ILE A 595 -42.27 -9.11 35.77
C ILE A 595 -43.60 -9.82 35.45
N ILE A 596 -43.64 -10.62 34.38
CA ILE A 596 -44.85 -11.37 33.98
C ILE A 596 -45.25 -12.37 35.08
N VAL A 597 -44.30 -13.13 35.62
CA VAL A 597 -44.56 -14.10 36.69
C VAL A 597 -45.08 -13.41 37.95
N LEU A 598 -44.50 -12.27 38.33
CA LEU A 598 -44.96 -11.48 39.47
C LEU A 598 -46.37 -10.89 39.22
N ALA A 599 -46.66 -10.45 37.99
CA ALA A 599 -47.98 -9.93 37.61
C ALA A 599 -49.05 -11.03 37.63
N ILE A 600 -48.76 -12.21 37.08
CA ILE A 600 -49.64 -13.39 37.13
C ILE A 600 -49.87 -13.81 38.58
N SER A 601 -48.80 -13.86 39.39
CA SER A 601 -48.91 -14.16 40.82
C SER A 601 -49.83 -13.17 41.54
N ASN A 602 -49.70 -11.87 41.27
CA ASN A 602 -50.58 -10.85 41.85
C ASN A 602 -52.03 -10.97 41.36
N PHE A 603 -52.26 -11.34 40.09
CA PHE A 603 -53.59 -11.57 39.55
C PHE A 603 -54.28 -12.80 40.16
N ILE A 604 -53.53 -13.88 40.39
CA ILE A 604 -54.04 -15.08 41.08
C ILE A 604 -54.36 -14.75 42.54
N ASP A 605 -53.48 -14.02 43.23
CA ASP A 605 -53.71 -13.58 44.62
C ASP A 605 -54.95 -12.68 44.72
N SER A 606 -55.17 -11.76 43.78
CA SER A 606 -56.35 -10.89 43.79
C SER A 606 -57.66 -11.65 43.53
N LYS A 607 -57.63 -12.70 42.70
CA LYS A 607 -58.79 -13.59 42.50
C LYS A 607 -59.08 -14.47 43.72
N ARG A 608 -58.08 -14.81 44.52
CA ARG A 608 -58.25 -15.56 45.78
C ARG A 608 -58.80 -14.71 46.92
N GLN A 609 -58.72 -13.38 46.83
CA GLN A 609 -59.26 -12.43 47.82
C GLN A 609 -60.70 -11.97 47.53
N ARG A 610 -61.50 -12.71 46.74
CA ARG A 610 -62.93 -12.40 46.62
C ARG A 610 -63.61 -12.66 47.97
N GLU A 611 -64.32 -11.65 48.48
CA GLU A 611 -65.02 -11.69 49.77
C GLU A 611 -65.94 -12.92 49.88
N PRO A 612 -66.03 -13.55 51.06
CA PRO A 612 -67.01 -14.61 51.30
C PRO A 612 -68.43 -14.05 51.12
N VAL A 613 -69.26 -14.77 50.35
CA VAL A 613 -70.68 -14.48 50.17
C VAL A 613 -71.34 -14.37 51.55
N SER A 614 -71.94 -13.24 51.88
CA SER A 614 -72.74 -13.10 53.10
C SER A 614 -73.99 -13.97 52.95
N LEU A 615 -74.10 -15.00 53.80
CA LEU A 615 -75.32 -15.81 53.89
C LEU A 615 -76.37 -15.01 54.68
N PRO A 616 -77.64 -14.97 54.23
CA PRO A 616 -78.71 -14.33 55.00
C PRO A 616 -78.91 -15.05 56.35
N PRO A 617 -79.36 -14.34 57.39
CA PRO A 617 -79.48 -14.90 58.74
C PRO A 617 -80.51 -16.04 58.78
N ARG A 618 -80.16 -17.12 59.49
CA ARG A 618 -81.04 -18.28 59.74
C ARG A 618 -82.29 -17.85 60.54
N PRO A 619 -83.48 -18.34 60.19
CA PRO A 619 -84.68 -18.15 61.03
C PRO A 619 -84.52 -18.85 62.38
N HIS A 620 -85.06 -18.24 63.43
CA HIS A 620 -85.09 -18.79 64.79
C HIS A 620 -85.89 -20.10 64.85
N LEU A 621 -85.25 -21.17 65.34
CA LEU A 621 -85.90 -22.43 65.70
C LEU A 621 -86.61 -22.27 67.06
N PRO A 622 -87.86 -22.73 67.22
CA PRO A 622 -88.56 -22.69 68.49
C PRO A 622 -87.95 -23.68 69.48
N SER A 623 -87.82 -23.24 70.73
CA SER A 623 -87.34 -24.02 71.88
C SER A 623 -88.28 -25.19 72.18
N GLN A 624 -87.77 -26.43 72.10
CA GLN A 624 -88.41 -27.58 72.73
C GLN A 624 -87.65 -27.97 74.02
N PRO A 625 -88.38 -28.41 75.06
CA PRO A 625 -87.82 -28.62 76.39
C PRO A 625 -87.02 -29.91 76.53
N ILE A 626 -86.13 -29.85 77.49
CA ILE A 626 -85.14 -30.84 77.96
C ILE A 626 -85.80 -32.17 78.36
N GLN A 627 -85.18 -33.29 77.99
CA GLN A 627 -85.21 -34.52 78.79
C GLN A 627 -83.78 -34.98 79.08
N THR A 628 -83.42 -34.95 80.35
CA THR A 628 -82.22 -35.54 80.95
C THR A 628 -82.43 -37.04 81.13
N PHE A 629 -81.43 -37.85 80.77
CA PHE A 629 -81.02 -39.04 81.52
C PHE A 629 -79.51 -39.25 81.36
#